data_AF-A0A950YGB6-F1
#
_entry.id   AF-A0A950YGB6-F1
#
_cell.length_a   1.000
_cell.length_b   1.000
_cell.length_c   1.000
_cell.angle_alpha   90.00
_cell.angle_beta   90.00
_cell.angle_gamma   90.00
#
_symmetry.space_group_name_H-M   'P 1'
#
loop_
_entity.id
_entity.type
_entity.pdbx_description
1 polymer ?
#
loop_
_entity_poly.entity_id
_entity_poly.type
_entity_poly.pdbx_seq_one_letter_code
_entity_poly.pdbx_strand_id
1 'polypeptide(L)'
;MTEGATEYGIRISRVFDAPRDRVWREWTEPEPFADWYGGPQCEVPRDSVSMDVRPGGKWRLTMFAPPDRRRIDWKGEDLEVVAPERLVFTVSDQPGDDAFEFVTVVLTDLGDE
;
A
#
# COMPACT_ATOMS: atom_id res chain seq x y z
N MET A 1 -13.73 13.71 13.73
CA MET A 1 -12.55 13.29 14.51
C MET A 1 -12.43 11.80 14.31
N THR A 2 -11.35 11.32 13.70
CA THR A 2 -11.11 9.87 13.55
C THR A 2 -9.88 9.56 14.37
N GLU A 3 -10.14 9.20 15.63
CA GLU A 3 -9.17 8.63 16.57
C GLU A 3 -8.78 7.22 16.11
N GLY A 4 -7.51 6.89 16.32
CA GLY A 4 -6.93 5.60 15.95
C GLY A 4 -5.47 5.71 15.54
N ALA A 5 -4.64 6.38 16.35
CA ALA A 5 -3.21 6.11 16.35
C ALA A 5 -2.92 5.35 17.65
N THR A 6 -2.51 4.10 17.54
CA THR A 6 -1.90 3.35 18.64
C THR A 6 -0.63 4.07 19.12
N GLU A 7 -0.18 3.83 20.34
CA GLU A 7 0.95 4.52 21.01
C GLU A 7 2.27 4.59 20.17
N TYR A 8 2.39 3.76 19.12
CA TYR A 8 3.39 3.88 18.06
C TYR A 8 2.69 3.76 16.70
N GLY A 9 2.79 4.79 15.86
CA GLY A 9 2.21 4.82 14.52
C GLY A 9 2.48 6.14 13.81
N ILE A 10 2.40 6.14 12.48
CA ILE A 10 2.58 7.34 11.66
C ILE A 10 1.26 7.63 10.94
N ARG A 11 0.82 8.89 10.98
CA ARG A 11 -0.32 9.37 10.20
C ARG A 11 0.16 10.32 9.11
N ILE A 12 -0.22 10.02 7.86
CA ILE A 12 0.06 10.86 6.70
C ILE A 12 -1.28 11.26 6.09
N SER A 13 -1.44 12.57 5.84
CA SER A 13 -2.60 13.11 5.11
C SER A 13 -2.11 13.88 3.89
N ARG A 14 -2.71 13.60 2.74
CA ARG A 14 -2.44 14.30 1.46
C ARG A 14 -3.75 14.49 0.70
N VAL A 15 -3.83 15.59 -0.04
CA VAL A 15 -4.92 15.89 -0.97
C VAL A 15 -4.36 15.74 -2.38
N PHE A 16 -5.11 15.08 -3.25
CA PHE A 16 -4.77 14.89 -4.65
C PHE A 16 -5.86 15.52 -5.51
N ASP A 17 -5.45 16.23 -6.56
CA ASP A 17 -6.35 16.72 -7.60
C ASP A 17 -6.65 15.58 -8.58
N ALA A 18 -7.40 14.58 -8.09
CA ALA A 18 -7.77 13.39 -8.83
C ALA A 18 -9.04 12.76 -8.24
N PRO A 19 -9.89 12.12 -9.08
CA PRO A 19 -11.05 11.38 -8.58
C PRO A 19 -10.63 10.26 -7.63
N ARG A 20 -11.45 9.99 -6.61
CA ARG A 20 -11.22 8.93 -5.61
C ARG A 20 -10.94 7.56 -6.24
N ASP A 21 -11.67 7.20 -7.30
CA ASP A 21 -11.47 5.94 -8.02
C ASP A 21 -10.08 5.83 -8.66
N ARG A 22 -9.50 6.94 -9.12
CA ARG A 22 -8.14 6.97 -9.65
C ARG A 22 -7.16 6.60 -8.54
N VAL A 23 -7.24 7.29 -7.40
CA VAL A 23 -6.35 7.05 -6.25
C VAL A 23 -6.51 5.63 -5.73
N TRP A 24 -7.73 5.08 -5.71
CA TRP A 24 -7.97 3.69 -5.34
C TRP A 24 -7.21 2.69 -6.23
N ARG A 25 -7.17 2.91 -7.54
CA ARG A 25 -6.42 2.06 -8.47
C ARG A 25 -4.91 2.08 -8.19
N GLU A 26 -4.36 3.21 -7.77
CA GLU A 26 -2.94 3.31 -7.37
C GLU A 26 -2.57 2.40 -6.20
N TRP A 27 -3.55 1.98 -5.39
CA TRP A 27 -3.37 1.05 -4.26
C TRP A 27 -3.76 -0.40 -4.57
N THR A 28 -4.52 -0.64 -5.63
CA THR A 28 -5.19 -1.94 -5.84
C THR A 28 -4.87 -2.60 -7.18
N GLU A 29 -4.17 -1.90 -8.07
CA GLU A 29 -3.72 -2.45 -9.34
C GLU A 29 -2.18 -2.60 -9.37
N PRO A 30 -1.67 -3.76 -9.84
CA PRO A 30 -0.24 -4.04 -9.81
C PRO A 30 0.63 -3.04 -10.57
N GLU A 31 0.14 -2.53 -11.71
CA GLU A 31 0.86 -1.59 -12.56
C GLU A 31 1.08 -0.25 -11.88
N PRO A 32 0.04 0.51 -11.51
CA PRO A 32 0.24 1.80 -10.85
C PRO A 32 0.90 1.65 -9.47
N PHE A 33 0.65 0.57 -8.72
CA PHE A 33 1.31 0.36 -7.43
C PHE A 33 2.84 0.24 -7.57
N ALA A 34 3.32 -0.44 -8.62
CA ALA A 34 4.75 -0.58 -8.89
C ALA A 34 5.44 0.76 -9.21
N ASP A 35 4.71 1.73 -9.76
CA ASP A 35 5.28 2.99 -10.23
C ASP A 35 5.70 3.92 -9.09
N TRP A 36 5.10 3.80 -7.90
CA TRP A 36 5.34 4.72 -6.79
C TRP A 36 5.82 4.06 -5.49
N TYR A 37 5.58 2.77 -5.28
CA TYR A 37 5.90 2.11 -4.01
C TYR A 37 7.41 2.12 -3.74
N GLY A 38 7.80 2.55 -2.53
CA GLY A 38 9.21 2.73 -2.15
C GLY A 38 9.83 4.08 -2.55
N GLY A 39 9.12 4.90 -3.33
CA GLY A 39 9.56 6.24 -3.73
C GLY A 39 10.49 6.26 -4.96
N PRO A 40 10.84 7.46 -5.47
CA PRO A 40 11.37 7.66 -6.82
C PRO A 40 12.78 7.08 -7.07
N GLN A 41 13.49 6.67 -6.02
CA GLN A 41 14.82 6.07 -6.15
C GLN A 41 14.79 4.53 -6.07
N CYS A 42 13.64 3.95 -5.68
CA CYS A 42 13.43 2.52 -5.64
C CYS A 42 12.87 2.03 -6.98
N GLU A 43 13.16 0.78 -7.30
CA GLU A 43 12.61 0.09 -8.47
C GLU A 43 11.76 -1.09 -8.00
N VAL A 44 10.51 -1.16 -8.47
CA VAL A 44 9.63 -2.31 -8.28
C VAL A 44 9.32 -2.88 -9.66
N PRO A 45 9.89 -4.04 -10.06
CA PRO A 45 9.53 -4.68 -11.31
C PRO A 45 8.06 -5.09 -11.29
N ARG A 46 7.28 -4.62 -12.27
CA ARG A 46 5.84 -4.86 -12.37
C ARG A 46 5.47 -6.36 -12.32
N ASP A 47 6.28 -7.21 -12.93
CA ASP A 47 6.09 -8.66 -12.97
C ASP A 47 6.28 -9.35 -11.61
N SER A 48 6.92 -8.66 -10.65
CA SER A 48 7.03 -9.14 -9.26
C SER A 48 5.76 -8.86 -8.44
N VAL A 49 4.94 -7.89 -8.86
CA VAL A 49 3.76 -7.45 -8.12
C VAL A 49 2.59 -8.40 -8.37
N SER A 50 2.09 -9.00 -7.29
CA SER A 50 0.90 -9.85 -7.31
C SER A 50 -0.03 -9.35 -6.22
N MET A 51 -1.29 -9.10 -6.55
CA MET A 51 -2.30 -8.57 -5.62
C MET A 51 -3.61 -9.32 -5.86
N ASP A 52 -4.17 -9.91 -4.80
CA ASP A 52 -5.51 -10.51 -4.78
C ASP A 52 -6.40 -9.60 -3.93
N VAL A 53 -6.96 -8.55 -4.52
CA VAL A 53 -7.59 -7.46 -3.78
C VAL A 53 -8.99 -7.83 -3.30
N ARG A 54 -9.04 -8.54 -2.18
CA ARG A 54 -10.24 -8.96 -1.45
C ARG A 54 -9.86 -9.29 0.00
N PRO A 55 -10.81 -9.32 0.94
CA PRO A 55 -10.52 -9.77 2.30
C PRO A 55 -9.89 -11.18 2.32
N GLY A 56 -8.77 -11.32 3.05
CA GLY A 56 -7.94 -12.52 3.11
C GLY A 56 -7.10 -12.78 1.85
N GLY A 57 -7.08 -11.83 0.92
CA GLY A 57 -6.29 -11.90 -0.30
C GLY A 57 -4.84 -11.49 -0.06
N LYS A 58 -3.90 -12.15 -0.72
CA LYS A 58 -2.46 -11.95 -0.49
C LYS A 58 -1.87 -11.03 -1.54
N TRP A 59 -0.92 -10.22 -1.09
CA TRP A 59 -0.09 -9.42 -1.98
C TRP A 59 1.40 -9.66 -1.73
N ARG A 60 2.21 -9.45 -2.76
CA ARG A 60 3.67 -9.49 -2.69
C ARG A 60 4.29 -8.67 -3.80
N LEU A 61 5.51 -8.22 -3.57
CA LEU A 61 6.37 -7.60 -4.59
C LEU A 61 7.84 -7.73 -4.23
N THR A 62 8.71 -7.53 -5.21
CA THR A 62 10.14 -7.35 -5.01
C THR A 62 10.50 -5.89 -5.27
N MET A 63 11.27 -5.29 -4.37
CA MET A 63 11.78 -3.92 -4.47
C MET A 63 13.31 -3.93 -4.47
N PHE A 64 13.93 -3.12 -5.31
CA PHE A 64 15.36 -2.84 -5.31
C PHE A 64 15.60 -1.42 -4.82
N ALA A 65 16.17 -1.29 -3.62
CA ALA A 65 16.43 0.00 -2.99
C ALA A 65 17.90 0.45 -3.20
N PRO A 66 18.16 1.75 -3.38
CA PRO A 66 19.51 2.30 -3.44
C PRO A 66 20.22 2.20 -2.06
N PRO A 67 21.55 2.39 -2.00
CA PRO A 67 22.46 2.64 -3.14
C PRO A 67 22.82 1.37 -3.94
N ASP A 68 22.81 0.19 -3.31
CA ASP A 68 23.40 -1.03 -3.89
C ASP A 68 22.39 -1.97 -4.54
N ARG A 69 21.22 -1.46 -4.94
CA ARG A 69 20.07 -2.26 -5.40
C ARG A 69 19.77 -3.40 -4.43
N ARG A 70 19.71 -3.10 -3.13
CA ARG A 70 19.35 -4.08 -2.10
C ARG A 70 17.96 -4.61 -2.39
N ARG A 71 17.88 -5.92 -2.59
CA ARG A 71 16.60 -6.64 -2.79
C ARG A 71 15.85 -6.69 -1.47
N ILE A 72 14.57 -6.33 -1.52
CA ILE A 72 13.61 -6.41 -0.41
C ILE A 72 12.37 -7.09 -0.96
N ASP A 73 11.96 -8.19 -0.36
CA ASP A 73 10.76 -8.93 -0.76
C ASP A 73 9.64 -8.62 0.23
N TRP A 74 8.67 -7.83 -0.22
CA TRP A 74 7.51 -7.44 0.57
C TRP A 74 6.37 -8.43 0.37
N LYS A 75 5.60 -8.66 1.43
CA LYS A 75 4.37 -9.46 1.41
C LYS A 75 3.37 -8.93 2.41
N GLY A 76 2.12 -9.30 2.19
CA GLY A 76 1.05 -9.07 3.15
C GLY A 76 -0.28 -9.68 2.75
N GLU A 77 -1.30 -9.32 3.52
CA GLU A 77 -2.68 -9.76 3.36
C GLU A 77 -3.62 -8.57 3.51
N ASP A 78 -4.59 -8.47 2.61
CA ASP A 78 -5.67 -7.49 2.67
C ASP A 78 -6.71 -7.96 3.70
N LEU A 79 -6.83 -7.21 4.79
CA LEU A 79 -7.72 -7.53 5.91
C LEU A 79 -9.13 -6.96 5.68
N GLU A 80 -9.20 -5.74 5.15
CA GLU A 80 -10.46 -5.06 4.81
C GLU A 80 -10.33 -4.40 3.44
N VAL A 81 -11.31 -4.61 2.57
CA VAL A 81 -11.39 -3.99 1.25
C VAL A 81 -12.80 -3.43 1.06
N VAL A 82 -12.93 -2.11 1.10
CA VAL A 82 -14.17 -1.38 0.85
C VAL A 82 -13.90 -0.37 -0.25
N ALA A 83 -14.06 -0.80 -1.50
CA ALA A 83 -13.77 0.05 -2.65
C ALA A 83 -14.82 1.17 -2.82
N PRO A 84 -14.43 2.40 -3.19
CA PRO A 84 -13.07 2.95 -3.32
C PRO A 84 -12.64 3.78 -2.08
N GLU A 85 -13.00 3.36 -0.86
CA GLU A 85 -12.99 4.23 0.33
C GLU A 85 -11.98 3.80 1.40
N ARG A 86 -11.75 2.50 1.57
CA ARG A 86 -10.92 1.97 2.65
C ARG A 86 -10.22 0.67 2.27
N LEU A 87 -8.93 0.62 2.55
CA LEU A 87 -8.09 -0.56 2.44
C LEU A 87 -7.30 -0.73 3.73
N VAL A 88 -7.34 -1.91 4.33
CA VAL A 88 -6.49 -2.28 5.46
C VAL A 88 -5.70 -3.51 5.07
N PHE A 89 -4.38 -3.44 5.18
CA PHE A 89 -3.51 -4.54 4.82
C PHE A 89 -2.32 -4.65 5.77
N THR A 90 -1.76 -5.85 5.85
CA THR A 90 -0.51 -6.12 6.55
C THR A 90 0.68 -5.91 5.62
N VAL A 91 1.84 -5.57 6.17
CA VAL A 91 3.11 -5.51 5.41
C VAL A 91 4.26 -6.09 6.23
N SER A 92 5.13 -6.85 5.57
CA SER A 92 6.36 -7.40 6.16
C SER A 92 7.42 -7.66 5.09
N ASP A 93 8.69 -7.43 5.42
CA ASP A 93 9.87 -7.82 4.64
C ASP A 93 10.69 -8.94 5.31
N GLN A 94 10.16 -9.55 6.38
CA GLN A 94 10.85 -10.59 7.15
C GLN A 94 10.29 -11.99 6.80
N PRO A 95 10.96 -12.75 5.92
CA PRO A 95 10.55 -14.12 5.62
C PRO A 95 10.82 -15.04 6.84
N GLY A 96 9.76 -15.57 7.44
CA GLY A 96 9.82 -16.51 8.57
C GLY A 96 9.38 -15.91 9.90
N ASP A 97 9.07 -14.62 9.94
CA ASP A 97 8.41 -13.97 11.06
C ASP A 97 6.90 -13.82 10.77
N ASP A 98 6.11 -13.93 11.83
CA ASP A 98 4.67 -13.65 11.85
C ASP A 98 4.39 -12.17 12.22
N ALA A 99 5.45 -11.37 12.40
CA ALA A 99 5.35 -9.93 12.61
C ALA A 99 4.97 -9.21 11.30
N PHE A 100 3.93 -8.39 11.41
CA PHE A 100 3.49 -7.48 10.35
C PHE A 100 3.20 -6.10 10.91
N GLU A 101 3.40 -5.09 10.08
CA GLU A 101 2.86 -3.76 10.32
C GLU A 101 1.48 -3.64 9.70
N PHE A 102 0.62 -2.81 10.30
CA PHE A 102 -0.72 -2.54 9.79
C PHE A 102 -0.73 -1.22 9.04
N VAL A 103 -1.21 -1.24 7.80
CA VAL A 103 -1.45 -0.04 7.00
C VAL A 103 -2.94 0.14 6.82
N THR A 104 -3.43 1.34 7.14
CA THR A 104 -4.81 1.74 6.89
C THR A 104 -4.83 2.92 5.92
N VAL A 105 -5.46 2.71 4.76
CA VAL A 105 -5.71 3.74 3.76
C VAL A 105 -7.18 4.11 3.83
N VAL A 106 -7.46 5.41 3.96
CA VAL A 106 -8.82 5.96 3.90
C VAL A 106 -8.84 7.05 2.84
N LEU A 107 -9.73 6.91 1.86
CA LEU A 107 -9.92 7.85 0.77
C LEU A 107 -11.26 8.57 0.96
N THR A 108 -11.19 9.87 1.22
CA THR A 108 -12.35 10.74 1.35
C THR A 108 -12.47 11.60 0.11
N ASP A 109 -13.64 11.58 -0.53
CA ASP A 109 -13.97 12.56 -1.56
C ASP A 109 -14.27 13.92 -0.90
N LEU A 110 -13.57 14.96 -1.33
CA LEU A 110 -13.72 16.32 -0.80
C LEU A 110 -14.74 17.14 -1.62
N GLY A 111 -15.24 16.61 -2.73
CA GLY A 111 -16.05 17.33 -3.70
C GLY A 111 -15.23 18.27 -4.59
N ASP A 112 -15.84 18.70 -5.69
CA ASP A 112 -15.33 19.78 -6.52
C ASP A 112 -15.74 21.12 -5.88
N GLU A 113 -14.79 22.01 -5.61
CA GLU A 113 -15.07 23.41 -5.24
C GLU A 113 -15.59 24.23 -6.42
#